data_AF-A0A6A5HE49-F1
#
_entry.id   AF-A0A6A5HE49-F1
#
_cell.length_a   1.000
_cell.length_b   1.000
_cell.length_c   1.000
_cell.angle_alpha   90.00
_cell.angle_beta   90.00
_cell.angle_gamma   90.00
#
_symmetry.space_group_name_H-M   'P 1'
#
loop_
_entity.id
_entity.type
_entity.pdbx_description
1 polymer ?
#
loop_
_entity_poly.entity_id
_entity_poly.type
_entity_poly.pdbx_seq_one_letter_code
_entity_poly.pdbx_strand_id
1 'polypeptide(L)'
;MIGDMTGEEVRERDRMRLAELKDSGYPVEVVWECDVDTELRNNPEMADFFANHKVSGILRMERALVGGRTEVFRLIVDDKRKIMNFNDVISLYPSVMKYCRFPVGPPRDVPATDIKVPMTAPKDLTFSGFMLCRVLAPDHLRLPLIDDKSCGKLVFGLCKICMREENQEDCQHTDDERSFTGVYTTVELHKALGLGYKILEVFHAIEHKYWVGNDLQGKGGLFTSYR
;
A
#
# COMPACT_ATOMS: atom_id res chain seq x y z
N MET A 1 -3.00 12.60 15.90
CA MET A 1 -4.04 12.33 16.91
C MET A 1 -4.27 10.83 16.93
N ILE A 2 -3.66 10.13 17.89
CA ILE A 2 -4.18 8.84 18.32
C ILE A 2 -5.46 9.22 19.08
N GLY A 3 -6.61 8.86 18.52
CA GLY A 3 -7.91 9.43 18.88
C GLY A 3 -8.22 9.34 20.37
N ASP A 4 -8.74 10.44 20.93
CA ASP A 4 -9.53 10.72 22.15
C ASP A 4 -9.43 9.84 23.41
N MET A 5 -8.61 8.79 23.45
CA MET A 5 -8.46 7.86 24.57
C MET A 5 -7.14 8.12 25.29
N THR A 6 -7.20 8.09 26.61
CA THR A 6 -6.03 8.09 27.49
C THR A 6 -5.32 6.73 27.45
N GLY A 7 -4.04 6.70 27.82
CA GLY A 7 -3.28 5.45 27.88
C GLY A 7 -3.86 4.43 28.87
N GLU A 8 -4.56 4.88 29.91
CA GLU A 8 -5.26 4.01 30.86
C GLU A 8 -6.46 3.32 30.19
N GLU A 9 -7.29 4.07 29.46
CA GLU A 9 -8.45 3.53 28.75
C GLU A 9 -8.03 2.53 27.66
N VAL A 10 -6.92 2.79 26.96
CA VAL A 10 -6.36 1.85 25.98
C VAL A 10 -5.93 0.54 26.67
N ARG A 11 -5.23 0.64 27.81
CA ARG A 11 -4.81 -0.55 28.58
C ARG A 11 -5.99 -1.36 29.10
N GLU A 12 -7.04 -0.70 29.56
CA GLU A 12 -8.22 -1.39 30.07
C GLU A 12 -8.96 -2.12 28.95
N ARG A 13 -9.18 -1.43 27.82
CA ARG A 13 -9.78 -2.05 26.62
C ARG A 13 -8.97 -3.26 26.15
N ASP A 14 -7.65 -3.15 26.09
CA ASP A 14 -6.79 -4.23 25.63
C ASP A 14 -6.83 -5.42 26.62
N ARG A 15 -6.91 -5.16 27.93
CA ARG A 15 -7.11 -6.19 28.97
C ARG A 15 -8.43 -6.94 28.80
N MET A 16 -9.53 -6.21 28.58
CA MET A 16 -10.86 -6.81 28.36
C MET A 16 -10.84 -7.70 27.12
N ARG A 17 -10.29 -7.21 26.01
CA ARG A 17 -10.14 -7.98 24.77
C ARG A 17 -9.29 -9.22 24.95
N LEU A 18 -8.22 -9.13 25.75
CA LEU A 18 -7.36 -10.28 26.05
C LEU A 18 -8.11 -11.37 26.84
N ALA A 19 -8.93 -10.96 27.80
CA ALA A 19 -9.77 -11.86 28.58
C ALA A 19 -10.78 -12.58 27.68
N GLU A 20 -11.51 -11.83 26.83
CA GLU A 20 -12.48 -12.41 25.89
C GLU A 20 -11.86 -13.47 24.96
N LEU A 21 -10.67 -13.20 24.42
CA LEU A 21 -9.97 -14.15 23.55
C LEU A 21 -9.54 -15.41 24.31
N LYS A 22 -9.06 -15.27 25.56
CA LYS A 22 -8.68 -16.40 26.41
C LYS A 22 -9.90 -17.22 26.83
N ASP A 23 -10.98 -16.56 27.21
CA ASP A 23 -12.24 -17.20 27.60
C ASP A 23 -12.90 -17.93 26.42
N SER A 24 -12.68 -17.44 25.19
CA SER A 24 -13.07 -18.11 23.96
C SER A 24 -12.18 -19.30 23.58
N GLY A 25 -11.16 -19.62 24.39
CA GLY A 25 -10.27 -20.77 24.22
C GLY A 25 -9.14 -20.57 23.22
N TYR A 26 -8.87 -19.36 22.76
CA TYR A 26 -7.74 -19.10 21.87
C TYR A 26 -6.40 -19.11 22.65
N PRO A 27 -5.34 -19.75 22.12
CA PRO A 27 -4.00 -19.67 22.70
C PRO A 27 -3.41 -18.28 22.42
N VAL A 28 -3.66 -17.33 23.30
CA VAL A 28 -3.16 -15.95 23.17
C VAL A 28 -1.83 -15.79 23.89
N GLU A 29 -0.80 -15.44 23.13
CA GLU A 29 0.50 -14.99 23.64
C GLU A 29 0.62 -13.46 23.45
N VAL A 30 1.12 -12.77 24.47
CA VAL A 30 1.31 -11.31 24.44
C VAL A 30 2.80 -11.02 24.48
N VAL A 31 3.29 -10.34 23.45
CA VAL A 31 4.67 -9.89 23.35
C VAL A 31 4.67 -8.37 23.25
N TRP A 32 5.47 -7.70 24.09
CA TRP A 32 5.56 -6.24 24.07
C TRP A 32 6.48 -5.76 22.95
N GLU A 33 6.15 -4.60 22.38
CA GLU A 33 6.97 -3.95 21.35
C GLU A 33 8.43 -3.78 21.79
N CYS A 34 8.67 -3.34 23.03
CA CYS A 34 10.03 -3.16 23.56
C CYS A 34 10.83 -4.46 23.70
N ASP A 35 10.14 -5.58 23.95
CA ASP A 35 10.78 -6.90 24.04
C ASP A 35 11.16 -7.36 22.63
N VAL A 36 10.25 -7.21 21.66
CA VAL A 36 10.51 -7.50 20.24
C VAL A 36 11.67 -6.65 19.72
N ASP A 37 11.70 -5.35 20.00
CA ASP A 37 12.79 -4.45 19.56
C ASP A 37 14.14 -4.84 20.19
N THR A 38 14.13 -5.42 21.38
CA THR A 38 15.34 -5.92 22.03
C THR A 38 15.79 -7.23 21.40
N GLU A 39 14.88 -8.15 21.13
CA GLU A 39 15.16 -9.41 20.43
C GLU A 39 15.66 -9.17 19.00
N LEU A 40 15.03 -8.26 18.24
CA LEU A 40 15.47 -7.90 16.88
C LEU A 40 16.89 -7.32 16.85
N ARG A 41 17.32 -6.63 17.91
CA ARG A 41 18.70 -6.12 18.02
C ARG A 41 19.72 -7.21 18.34
N ASN A 42 19.31 -8.25 19.07
CA ASN A 42 20.20 -9.29 19.57
C ASN A 42 20.18 -10.57 18.74
N ASN A 43 19.15 -10.77 17.91
CA ASN A 43 18.93 -11.97 17.12
C ASN A 43 18.86 -11.63 15.62
N PRO A 44 19.97 -11.80 14.87
CA PRO A 44 20.02 -11.55 13.44
C PRO A 44 19.06 -12.41 12.63
N GLU A 45 18.77 -13.64 13.07
CA GLU A 45 17.84 -14.55 12.40
C GLU A 45 16.40 -14.05 12.54
N MET A 46 16.03 -13.58 13.74
CA MET A 46 14.73 -12.95 13.96
C MET A 46 14.60 -11.65 13.15
N ALA A 47 15.66 -10.84 13.09
CA ALA A 47 15.68 -9.63 12.27
C ALA A 47 15.48 -9.94 10.78
N ASP A 48 16.18 -10.95 10.25
CA ASP A 48 16.02 -11.39 8.87
C ASP A 48 14.62 -11.96 8.62
N PHE A 49 14.10 -12.78 9.53
CA PHE A 49 12.73 -13.27 9.46
C PHE A 49 11.73 -12.13 9.43
N PHE A 50 11.80 -11.14 10.33
CA PHE A 50 10.87 -10.02 10.32
C PHE A 50 10.98 -9.16 9.04
N ALA A 51 12.18 -9.03 8.48
CA ALA A 51 12.40 -8.30 7.22
C ALA A 51 11.87 -9.05 5.98
N ASN A 52 11.93 -10.39 6.00
CA ASN A 52 11.69 -11.25 4.84
C ASN A 52 10.42 -12.12 4.95
N HIS A 53 9.74 -12.13 6.10
CA HIS A 53 8.55 -12.96 6.32
C HIS A 53 7.44 -12.60 5.34
N LYS A 54 7.02 -13.58 4.54
CA LYS A 54 5.89 -13.44 3.63
C LYS A 54 4.62 -13.35 4.47
N VAL A 55 4.04 -12.16 4.52
CA VAL A 55 2.79 -11.90 5.24
C VAL A 55 1.68 -12.79 4.69
N SER A 56 1.39 -13.91 5.36
CA SER A 56 0.16 -14.70 5.18
C SER A 56 -1.00 -14.11 6.00
N GLY A 57 -1.04 -12.78 6.08
CA GLY A 57 -1.93 -12.04 6.96
C GLY A 57 -3.29 -11.72 6.34
N ILE A 58 -4.21 -11.32 7.21
CA ILE A 58 -5.47 -10.70 6.83
C ILE A 58 -5.18 -9.32 6.21
N LEU A 59 -5.88 -8.99 5.12
CA LEU A 59 -5.77 -7.72 4.44
C LEU A 59 -6.22 -6.62 5.40
N ARG A 60 -5.32 -5.66 5.65
CA ARG A 60 -5.62 -4.43 6.39
C ARG A 60 -5.64 -3.27 5.42
N MET A 61 -6.83 -2.73 5.13
CA MET A 61 -7.02 -1.71 4.08
C MET A 61 -6.20 -0.44 4.34
N GLU A 62 -5.95 -0.10 5.60
CA GLU A 62 -5.18 1.08 6.01
C GLU A 62 -3.73 1.01 5.53
N ARG A 63 -3.21 -0.19 5.27
CA ARG A 63 -1.85 -0.37 4.73
C ARG A 63 -1.72 0.08 3.28
N ALA A 64 -2.83 0.16 2.53
CA ALA A 64 -2.85 0.71 1.19
C ALA A 64 -2.88 2.25 1.17
N LEU A 65 -3.02 2.90 2.33
CA LEU A 65 -3.08 4.34 2.41
C LEU A 65 -1.65 4.92 2.46
N VAL A 66 -1.33 5.65 1.40
CA VAL A 66 -0.05 6.36 1.23
C VAL A 66 -0.30 7.84 1.03
N GLY A 67 0.67 8.66 1.43
CA GLY A 67 0.60 10.11 1.25
C GLY A 67 0.88 10.53 -0.19
N GLY A 68 1.12 11.83 -0.38
CA GLY A 68 1.56 12.34 -1.68
C GLY A 68 2.96 11.85 -2.04
N ARG A 69 3.22 11.70 -3.36
CA ARG A 69 4.56 11.47 -3.89
C ARG A 69 5.36 12.77 -3.85
N THR A 70 6.46 12.74 -3.12
CA THR A 70 7.47 13.81 -3.13
C THR A 70 8.78 13.20 -3.59
N GLU A 71 9.29 13.64 -4.74
CA GLU A 71 10.50 13.08 -5.31
C GLU A 71 11.35 14.17 -5.96
N VAL A 72 12.66 14.07 -5.79
CA VAL A 72 13.63 15.03 -6.29
C VAL A 72 14.48 14.36 -7.36
N PHE A 73 14.23 14.70 -8.62
CA PHE A 73 15.01 14.17 -9.75
C PHE A 73 16.33 14.92 -9.97
N ARG A 74 16.43 16.17 -9.48
CA ARG A 74 17.61 17.01 -9.61
C ARG A 74 17.62 18.09 -8.54
N LEU A 75 18.73 18.17 -7.79
CA LEU A 75 18.89 19.15 -6.69
C LEU A 75 19.21 20.56 -7.19
N ILE A 76 20.02 20.69 -8.24
CA ILE A 76 20.47 21.98 -8.79
C ILE A 76 20.28 21.98 -10.30
N VAL A 77 19.66 23.04 -10.81
CA VAL A 77 19.45 23.28 -12.24
C VAL A 77 20.13 24.58 -12.62
N ASP A 78 21.02 24.57 -13.62
CA ASP A 78 21.50 25.80 -14.25
C ASP A 78 20.41 26.39 -15.15
N ASP A 79 19.89 27.54 -14.74
CA ASP A 79 18.78 28.26 -15.36
C ASP A 79 19.21 29.40 -16.29
N LYS A 80 20.52 29.67 -16.43
CA LYS A 80 21.06 30.82 -17.18
C LYS A 80 20.59 30.92 -18.64
N ARG A 81 20.11 29.83 -19.23
CA ARG A 81 19.55 29.76 -20.60
C ARG A 81 18.30 28.88 -20.70
N LYS A 82 17.59 28.65 -19.59
CA LYS A 82 16.42 27.75 -19.58
C LYS A 82 15.22 28.44 -18.96
N ILE A 83 14.06 28.27 -19.59
CA ILE A 83 12.77 28.64 -19.00
C ILE A 83 12.32 27.48 -18.12
N MET A 84 12.07 27.76 -16.84
CA MET A 84 11.50 26.79 -15.90
C MET A 84 9.99 26.98 -15.82
N ASN A 85 9.24 25.89 -16.01
CA ASN A 85 7.79 25.88 -15.85
C ASN A 85 7.43 25.14 -14.57
N PHE A 86 6.55 25.73 -13.78
CA PHE A 86 5.97 25.10 -12.60
C PHE A 86 4.50 24.83 -12.89
N ASN A 87 4.09 23.57 -12.75
CA ASN A 87 2.71 23.15 -12.87
C ASN A 87 2.20 22.78 -11.48
N ASP A 88 1.18 23.47 -11.02
CA ASP A 88 0.49 23.15 -9.78
C ASP A 88 -0.96 22.80 -10.08
N VAL A 89 -1.45 21.73 -9.46
CA VAL A 89 -2.85 21.32 -9.58
C VAL A 89 -3.62 21.95 -8.45
N ILE A 90 -4.41 22.98 -8.79
CA ILE A 90 -5.27 23.67 -7.83
C ILE A 90 -6.26 22.65 -7.24
N SER A 91 -6.16 22.45 -5.92
CA SER A 91 -7.06 21.55 -5.17
C SER A 91 -7.05 20.11 -5.69
N LEU A 92 -5.87 19.48 -5.79
CA LEU A 92 -5.71 18.09 -6.25
C LEU A 92 -6.66 17.10 -5.54
N TYR A 93 -6.62 17.01 -4.21
CA TYR A 93 -7.48 16.06 -3.48
C TYR A 93 -8.98 16.36 -3.65
N PRO A 94 -9.47 17.60 -3.49
CA PRO A 94 -10.86 17.91 -3.80
C PRO A 94 -11.26 17.59 -5.25
N SER A 95 -10.36 17.78 -6.22
CA SER A 95 -10.60 17.42 -7.61
C SER A 95 -10.77 15.91 -7.78
N VAL A 96 -9.93 15.10 -7.12
CA VAL A 96 -10.07 13.64 -7.07
C VAL A 96 -11.39 13.25 -6.39
N MET A 97 -11.72 13.85 -5.24
CA MET A 97 -12.99 13.62 -4.53
C MET A 97 -14.21 13.93 -5.39
N LYS A 98 -14.12 14.98 -6.22
CA LYS A 98 -15.21 15.38 -7.10
C LYS A 98 -15.33 14.47 -8.31
N TYR A 99 -14.25 14.14 -9.00
CA TYR A 99 -14.34 13.50 -10.32
C TYR A 99 -14.07 12.00 -10.33
N CYS A 100 -13.43 11.45 -9.29
CA CYS A 100 -13.16 10.02 -9.20
C CYS A 100 -14.28 9.27 -8.46
N ARG A 101 -14.33 7.96 -8.68
CA ARG A 101 -15.27 7.07 -8.01
C ARG A 101 -14.69 6.61 -6.68
N PHE A 102 -15.53 6.46 -5.67
CA PHE A 102 -15.16 5.97 -4.35
C PHE A 102 -16.01 4.76 -3.95
N PRO A 103 -15.44 3.80 -3.19
CA PRO A 103 -16.17 2.65 -2.71
C PRO A 103 -17.20 3.06 -1.66
N VAL A 104 -18.38 2.43 -1.69
CA VAL A 104 -19.42 2.61 -0.67
C VAL A 104 -20.00 1.27 -0.22
N GLY A 105 -20.45 1.24 1.03
CA GLY A 105 -21.02 0.05 1.65
C GLY A 105 -19.97 -0.95 2.12
N PRO A 106 -20.41 -2.08 2.70
CA PRO A 106 -19.52 -3.04 3.32
C PRO A 106 -18.66 -3.77 2.28
N PRO A 107 -17.37 -4.02 2.59
CA PRO A 107 -16.51 -4.87 1.79
C PRO A 107 -16.95 -6.34 1.81
N ARG A 108 -16.52 -7.12 0.82
CA ARG A 108 -16.68 -8.58 0.77
C ARG A 108 -15.39 -9.24 0.30
N ASP A 109 -15.09 -10.41 0.85
CA ASP A 109 -13.95 -11.20 0.39
C ASP A 109 -14.18 -11.70 -1.03
N VAL A 110 -13.13 -11.63 -1.84
CA VAL A 110 -13.11 -12.25 -3.17
C VAL A 110 -12.61 -13.69 -3.00
N PRO A 111 -13.38 -14.70 -3.43
CA PRO A 111 -12.94 -16.09 -3.35
C PRO A 111 -11.63 -16.31 -4.10
N ALA A 112 -10.67 -17.02 -3.49
CA ALA A 112 -9.39 -17.31 -4.12
C ALA A 112 -9.53 -18.05 -5.46
N THR A 113 -10.59 -18.83 -5.64
CA THR A 113 -10.92 -19.54 -6.89
C THR A 113 -11.19 -18.60 -8.07
N ASP A 114 -11.59 -17.37 -7.79
CA ASP A 114 -11.98 -16.39 -8.82
C ASP A 114 -10.79 -15.53 -9.25
N ILE A 115 -9.66 -15.63 -8.53
CA ILE A 115 -8.46 -14.83 -8.75
C ILE A 115 -7.46 -15.64 -9.57
N LYS A 116 -7.19 -15.18 -10.80
CA LYS A 116 -6.20 -15.79 -11.69
C LYS A 116 -4.91 -15.00 -11.65
N VAL A 117 -3.81 -15.69 -11.36
CA VAL A 117 -2.45 -15.15 -11.40
C VAL A 117 -1.57 -15.98 -12.34
N PRO A 118 -0.52 -15.40 -12.96
CA PRO A 118 -0.14 -14.00 -12.85
C PRO A 118 -1.08 -13.08 -13.65
N MET A 119 -1.32 -11.87 -13.13
CA MET A 119 -2.00 -10.80 -13.88
C MET A 119 -0.95 -9.93 -14.56
N THR A 120 -1.14 -9.66 -15.86
CA THR A 120 -0.14 -8.94 -16.68
C THR A 120 -0.74 -7.79 -17.49
N ALA A 121 -2.07 -7.70 -17.54
CA ALA A 121 -2.79 -6.61 -18.20
C ALA A 121 -3.89 -6.06 -17.29
N PRO A 122 -4.26 -4.77 -17.42
CA PRO A 122 -5.30 -4.18 -16.58
C PRO A 122 -6.66 -4.89 -16.63
N LYS A 123 -6.98 -5.51 -17.77
CA LYS A 123 -8.21 -6.31 -17.98
C LYS A 123 -8.27 -7.60 -17.13
N ASP A 124 -7.13 -8.07 -16.64
CA ASP A 124 -7.05 -9.27 -15.81
C ASP A 124 -7.57 -8.99 -14.38
N LEU A 125 -7.59 -7.71 -13.97
CA LEU A 125 -8.12 -7.26 -12.70
C LEU A 125 -9.62 -6.93 -12.83
N THR A 126 -10.46 -7.89 -12.47
CA THR A 126 -11.91 -7.86 -12.78
C THR A 126 -12.81 -7.32 -11.66
N PHE A 127 -12.25 -6.95 -10.50
CA PHE A 127 -13.00 -6.42 -9.37
C PHE A 127 -12.40 -5.11 -8.87
N SER A 128 -13.15 -4.37 -8.05
CA SER A 128 -12.71 -3.07 -7.52
C SER A 128 -12.72 -3.06 -5.99
N GLY A 129 -11.57 -2.78 -5.36
CA GLY A 129 -11.40 -2.78 -3.92
C GLY A 129 -9.91 -2.76 -3.51
N PHE A 130 -9.51 -3.69 -2.67
CA PHE A 130 -8.15 -3.81 -2.12
C PHE A 130 -7.60 -5.22 -2.32
N MET A 131 -6.28 -5.32 -2.44
CA MET A 131 -5.62 -6.60 -2.64
C MET A 131 -4.28 -6.64 -1.89
N LEU A 132 -4.08 -7.69 -1.10
CA LEU A 132 -2.79 -8.10 -0.56
C LEU A 132 -2.16 -9.04 -1.58
N CYS A 133 -1.13 -8.57 -2.27
CA CYS A 133 -0.51 -9.30 -3.37
C CYS A 133 0.99 -9.06 -3.47
N ARG A 134 1.65 -9.96 -4.21
CA ARG A 134 3.03 -9.81 -4.64
C ARG A 134 3.08 -9.24 -6.05
N VAL A 135 3.75 -8.11 -6.22
CA VAL A 135 3.85 -7.37 -7.47
C VAL A 135 5.32 -7.31 -7.92
N LEU A 136 5.55 -7.58 -9.19
CA LEU A 136 6.84 -7.45 -9.86
C LEU A 136 6.81 -6.22 -10.76
N ALA A 137 7.75 -5.29 -10.55
CA ALA A 137 7.96 -4.16 -11.45
C ALA A 137 8.54 -4.60 -12.80
N PRO A 138 8.34 -3.84 -13.89
CA PRO A 138 9.09 -4.03 -15.14
C PRO A 138 10.58 -3.68 -14.94
N ASP A 139 11.45 -4.18 -15.83
CA ASP A 139 12.90 -3.94 -15.75
C ASP A 139 13.28 -2.47 -15.95
N HIS A 140 12.53 -1.78 -16.80
CA HIS A 140 12.83 -0.41 -17.20
C HIS A 140 11.57 0.45 -17.15
N LEU A 141 11.46 1.25 -16.10
CA LEU A 141 10.41 2.25 -15.96
C LEU A 141 10.98 3.53 -15.36
N ARG A 142 10.86 4.62 -16.11
CA ARG A 142 11.45 5.93 -15.74
C ARG A 142 10.88 6.50 -14.44
N LEU A 143 9.60 6.28 -14.20
CA LEU A 143 8.89 6.76 -13.01
C LEU A 143 8.22 5.55 -12.34
N PRO A 144 8.89 4.93 -11.35
CA PRO A 144 8.30 3.84 -10.59
C PRO A 144 6.99 4.27 -9.95
N LEU A 145 5.99 3.38 -9.94
CA LEU A 145 4.66 3.67 -9.38
C LEU A 145 4.52 3.17 -7.94
N ILE A 146 4.97 1.95 -7.68
CA ILE A 146 4.81 1.29 -6.38
C ILE A 146 5.81 1.85 -5.39
N ASP A 147 5.32 2.19 -4.20
CA ASP A 147 6.12 2.64 -3.08
C ASP A 147 6.56 1.51 -2.16
N ASP A 148 7.57 1.81 -1.34
CA ASP A 148 7.93 1.07 -0.15
C ASP A 148 8.20 2.05 1.00
N LYS A 149 7.85 1.62 2.22
CA LYS A 149 8.09 2.37 3.47
C LYS A 149 9.02 1.64 4.42
N SER A 150 9.51 0.46 4.05
CA SER A 150 10.30 -0.40 4.93
C SER A 150 11.63 0.23 5.38
N CYS A 151 12.17 1.20 4.64
CA CYS A 151 13.38 1.95 5.01
C CYS A 151 13.13 3.18 5.89
N GLY A 152 11.91 3.34 6.44
CA GLY A 152 11.54 4.49 7.28
C GLY A 152 11.24 5.78 6.49
N LYS A 153 11.32 5.73 5.16
CA LYS A 153 10.95 6.81 4.22
C LYS A 153 10.03 6.24 3.14
N LEU A 154 9.18 7.09 2.56
CA LEU A 154 8.39 6.73 1.38
C LEU A 154 9.27 6.82 0.14
N VAL A 155 9.63 5.67 -0.44
CA VAL A 155 10.50 5.58 -1.62
C VAL A 155 9.80 4.84 -2.75
N PHE A 156 10.11 5.19 -3.99
CA PHE A 156 9.52 4.58 -5.18
C PHE A 156 10.64 3.98 -6.03
N GLY A 157 10.48 2.73 -6.45
CA GLY A 157 11.55 2.00 -7.14
C GLY A 157 11.06 0.73 -7.82
N LEU A 158 11.97 0.09 -8.55
CA LEU A 158 11.67 -1.13 -9.31
C LEU A 158 12.13 -2.40 -8.57
N CYS A 159 12.93 -2.23 -7.52
CA CYS A 159 13.43 -3.32 -6.70
C CYS A 159 13.33 -2.96 -5.22
N LYS A 160 12.58 -3.77 -4.47
CA LYS A 160 12.43 -3.63 -3.01
C LYS A 160 13.78 -3.57 -2.31
N ILE A 161 14.69 -4.50 -2.63
CA ILE A 161 16.00 -4.59 -1.97
C ILE A 161 16.88 -3.39 -2.32
N CYS A 162 16.98 -2.99 -3.60
CA CYS A 162 17.77 -1.83 -3.99
C CYS A 162 17.32 -0.55 -3.30
N MET A 163 16.01 -0.36 -3.07
CA MET A 163 15.52 0.78 -2.32
C MET A 163 15.91 0.74 -0.84
N ARG A 164 15.87 -0.44 -0.22
CA ARG A 164 16.30 -0.64 1.16
C ARG A 164 17.80 -0.39 1.34
N GLU A 165 18.60 -0.79 0.36
CA GLU A 165 20.07 -0.65 0.37
C GLU A 165 20.56 0.67 -0.24
N GLU A 166 19.65 1.52 -0.70
CA GLU A 166 19.96 2.78 -1.41
C GLU A 166 20.91 2.58 -2.61
N ASN A 167 20.83 1.42 -3.28
CA ASN A 167 21.70 1.03 -4.39
C ASN A 167 21.61 2.03 -5.56
N GLN A 168 22.76 2.56 -5.98
CA GLN A 168 22.89 3.50 -7.11
C GLN A 168 23.39 2.84 -8.39
N GLU A 169 23.76 1.55 -8.33
CA GLU A 169 24.29 0.77 -9.46
C GLU A 169 23.21 -0.10 -10.11
N ASP A 170 23.57 -0.75 -11.22
CA ASP A 170 22.67 -1.69 -11.91
C ASP A 170 22.23 -2.83 -11.00
N CYS A 171 20.91 -2.99 -10.87
CA CYS A 171 20.29 -4.03 -10.05
C CYS A 171 20.68 -5.43 -10.55
N GLN A 172 21.21 -6.27 -9.65
CA GLN A 172 21.53 -7.69 -9.92
C GLN A 172 20.56 -8.67 -9.25
N HIS A 173 19.50 -8.16 -8.62
CA HIS A 173 18.51 -8.97 -7.92
C HIS A 173 17.57 -9.68 -8.90
N THR A 174 17.20 -10.91 -8.53
CA THR A 174 16.21 -11.73 -9.22
C THR A 174 14.80 -11.13 -9.14
N ASP A 175 13.89 -11.62 -9.99
CA ASP A 175 12.48 -11.22 -9.99
C ASP A 175 11.80 -11.46 -8.62
N ASP A 176 12.18 -12.52 -7.91
CA ASP A 176 11.61 -12.81 -6.59
C ASP A 176 12.10 -11.80 -5.54
N GLU A 177 13.42 -11.58 -5.48
CA GLU A 177 14.08 -10.64 -4.56
C GLU A 177 13.60 -9.21 -4.74
N ARG A 178 13.43 -8.77 -5.99
CA ARG A 178 13.03 -7.39 -6.28
C ARG A 178 11.53 -7.13 -6.10
N SER A 179 10.72 -8.19 -6.00
CA SER A 179 9.26 -8.07 -5.92
C SER A 179 8.76 -7.44 -4.63
N PHE A 180 7.58 -6.83 -4.70
CA PHE A 180 6.94 -6.09 -3.63
C PHE A 180 5.78 -6.91 -3.07
N THR A 181 5.69 -7.05 -1.76
CA THR A 181 4.49 -7.63 -1.13
C THR A 181 3.83 -6.56 -0.28
N GLY A 182 2.58 -6.23 -0.61
CA GLY A 182 1.89 -5.11 0.01
C GLY A 182 0.37 -5.19 -0.18
N VAL A 183 -0.33 -4.30 0.49
CA VAL A 183 -1.77 -4.08 0.29
C VAL A 183 -1.91 -2.87 -0.62
N TYR A 184 -2.61 -3.05 -1.73
CA TYR A 184 -2.79 -2.01 -2.74
C TYR A 184 -4.27 -1.82 -3.06
N THR A 185 -4.62 -0.63 -3.54
CA THR A 185 -5.93 -0.42 -4.15
C THR A 185 -5.95 -1.02 -5.55
N THR A 186 -7.10 -1.54 -5.99
CA THR A 186 -7.23 -2.03 -7.38
C THR A 186 -7.05 -0.90 -8.40
N VAL A 187 -7.32 0.36 -8.04
CA VAL A 187 -7.08 1.53 -8.89
C VAL A 187 -5.59 1.70 -9.18
N GLU A 188 -4.76 1.59 -8.14
CA GLU A 188 -3.30 1.64 -8.26
C GLU A 188 -2.76 0.43 -9.03
N LEU A 189 -3.21 -0.78 -8.71
CA LEU A 189 -2.81 -2.00 -9.40
C LEU A 189 -3.19 -1.97 -10.89
N HIS A 190 -4.37 -1.46 -11.23
CA HIS A 190 -4.77 -1.28 -12.63
C HIS A 190 -3.81 -0.35 -13.37
N LYS A 191 -3.37 0.74 -12.74
CA LYS A 191 -2.34 1.63 -13.30
C LYS A 191 -0.99 0.93 -13.39
N ALA A 192 -0.60 0.15 -12.39
CA ALA A 192 0.64 -0.62 -12.36
C ALA A 192 0.70 -1.63 -13.52
N LEU A 193 -0.35 -2.43 -13.70
CA LEU A 193 -0.46 -3.37 -14.82
C LEU A 193 -0.32 -2.65 -16.18
N GLY A 194 -0.91 -1.46 -16.31
CA GLY A 194 -0.78 -0.64 -17.53
C GLY A 194 0.63 -0.06 -17.76
N LEU A 195 1.47 -0.01 -16.73
CA LEU A 195 2.89 0.37 -16.81
C LEU A 195 3.82 -0.84 -16.95
N GLY A 196 3.28 -2.06 -17.08
CA GLY A 196 4.07 -3.29 -17.26
C GLY A 196 4.43 -4.03 -15.97
N TYR A 197 3.86 -3.65 -14.82
CA TYR A 197 3.95 -4.47 -13.61
C TYR A 197 3.18 -5.77 -13.79
N LYS A 198 3.56 -6.80 -13.02
CA LYS A 198 2.87 -8.09 -12.97
C LYS A 198 2.45 -8.41 -11.55
N ILE A 199 1.24 -8.89 -11.35
CA ILE A 199 0.81 -9.42 -10.05
C ILE A 199 1.09 -10.91 -10.08
N LEU A 200 2.05 -11.37 -9.27
CA LEU A 200 2.56 -12.74 -9.29
C LEU A 200 1.72 -13.67 -8.40
N GLU A 201 1.32 -13.18 -7.23
CA GLU A 201 0.59 -13.93 -6.21
C GLU A 201 -0.43 -13.01 -5.54
N VAL A 202 -1.58 -13.57 -5.16
CA VAL A 202 -2.58 -12.88 -4.36
C VAL A 202 -2.82 -13.68 -3.10
N PHE A 203 -2.64 -13.03 -1.95
CA PHE A 203 -2.83 -13.66 -0.64
C PHE A 203 -4.24 -13.44 -0.11
N HIS A 204 -4.82 -12.27 -0.38
CA HIS A 204 -6.17 -11.91 0.02
C HIS A 204 -6.66 -10.72 -0.82
N ALA A 205 -7.93 -10.73 -1.22
CA ALA A 205 -8.57 -9.64 -1.93
C ALA A 205 -9.95 -9.34 -1.35
N ILE A 206 -10.29 -8.05 -1.33
CA ILE A 206 -11.56 -7.52 -0.85
C ILE A 206 -12.17 -6.65 -1.94
N GLU A 207 -13.44 -6.88 -2.25
CA GLU A 207 -14.22 -6.10 -3.20
C GLU A 207 -15.19 -5.15 -2.49
N HIS A 208 -15.32 -3.95 -3.04
CA HIS A 208 -16.50 -3.10 -2.82
C HIS A 208 -17.39 -3.15 -4.06
N LYS A 209 -18.59 -3.72 -3.90
CA LYS A 209 -19.54 -3.90 -5.01
C LYS A 209 -20.01 -2.57 -5.60
N TYR A 210 -20.15 -1.54 -4.77
CA TYR A 210 -20.74 -0.26 -5.17
C TYR A 210 -19.69 0.84 -5.13
N TRP A 211 -19.60 1.58 -6.23
CA TRP A 211 -18.68 2.69 -6.40
C TRP A 211 -19.44 3.89 -6.95
N VAL A 212 -19.44 4.98 -6.17
CA VAL A 212 -20.17 6.21 -6.46
C VAL A 212 -19.21 7.26 -6.97
N GLY A 213 -19.59 7.97 -8.03
CA GLY A 213 -18.84 9.07 -8.60
C GLY A 213 -19.79 9.99 -9.36
N ASN A 214 -19.26 11.13 -9.80
CA ASN A 214 -20.04 12.06 -10.60
C ASN A 214 -20.36 11.50 -12.00
N ASP A 215 -21.56 11.81 -12.49
CA ASP A 215 -21.90 11.67 -13.91
C ASP A 215 -21.20 12.76 -14.76
N LEU A 216 -21.44 12.72 -16.07
CA LEU A 216 -20.88 13.70 -17.02
C LEU A 216 -21.33 15.15 -16.74
N GLN A 217 -22.42 15.35 -15.99
CA GLN A 217 -22.91 16.67 -15.57
C GLN A 217 -22.45 17.05 -14.16
N GLY A 218 -21.58 16.25 -13.54
CA GLY A 218 -21.04 16.51 -12.21
C GLY A 218 -21.98 16.17 -11.06
N LYS A 219 -23.01 15.34 -11.28
CA LYS A 219 -24.02 14.97 -10.26
C LYS A 219 -23.84 13.53 -9.75
N GLY A 220 -24.32 13.27 -8.53
CA GLY A 220 -24.45 11.92 -7.97
C GLY A 220 -23.21 11.39 -7.23
N GLY A 221 -22.10 12.11 -7.23
CA GLY A 221 -20.92 11.79 -6.42
C GLY A 221 -21.15 12.02 -4.92
N LEU A 222 -20.34 11.35 -4.10
CA LEU A 222 -20.37 11.49 -2.63
C LEU A 222 -20.13 12.92 -2.15
N PHE A 223 -19.33 13.68 -2.89
CA PHE A 223 -18.85 15.00 -2.47
C PHE A 223 -19.42 16.14 -3.33
N THR A 224 -20.41 15.86 -4.19
CA THR A 224 -20.96 16.85 -5.13
C THR A 224 -21.56 18.08 -4.46
N SER A 225 -22.23 17.89 -3.32
CA SER A 225 -22.93 18.97 -2.60
C SER A 225 -22.00 19.80 -1.72
N TYR A 226 -20.75 19.37 -1.52
CA TYR A 226 -19.77 20.09 -0.74
C TYR A 226 -19.30 21.33 -1.53
N ARG A 227 -19.54 22.51 -0.96
CA ARG A 227 -19.17 23.81 -1.53
C ARG A 227 -17.94 24.36 -0.84
#